data_AF-A0A4V0HZC4-F1
#
_entry.id   AF-A0A4V0HZC4-F1
#
_cell.length_a   1.000
_cell.length_b   1.000
_cell.length_c   1.000
_cell.angle_alpha   90.00
_cell.angle_beta   90.00
_cell.angle_gamma   90.00
#
_symmetry.space_group_name_H-M   'P 1'
#
loop_
_entity.id
_entity.type
_entity.pdbx_description
1 polymer ?
#
loop_
_entity_poly.entity_id
_entity_poly.type
_entity_poly.pdbx_seq_one_letter_code
_entity_poly.pdbx_strand_id
1 'polypeptide(L)'
;MTGADTTPPRKGLAVRVLGALALGGVTLGIAALGACGWSRTPSAGTAPDPAADAGKEPTIDGRPLFADWPKGQKPEVAIVLTGQTFGFLQPCGCSRPQMGGLERRAVFLNSLKAKGWSVVGFDLGDLYPHKSAIDDQARLKYKFTMDALREMDYVAVGVGKTDFAAGIDKLLGEYAVQKEQAPYLLAGNLMGMANDKPQPREERYPPPPGSKRPMVGLAELANVGGATVGVVGVVGKSLAEEVKKEDPSVTFADNGAILKGAVAALDAQEKKPLVNVLLYQGTSTEAGLLAAAWPQFQIVLCQADDPEPPQFPATANGGRTLIVQVGHKGRYVGVVGVFKKAGGGLDLRYQLVPLTEDFLTPGKEDEARKANFVLPLLETYSETVRDRKFLVRVPKAPHPAQIQMPKMNLSFVGSEKCQNCHQAQFAKWKETPHSHALDALEKIAKRPSQRNFDGECVQCHVVGLHYKTGYEDQKATPHLAHVGCESCHGPGSGHMTNKDNAGLQLLQIPWAQKAGDRLPALDVIKKIGALPSIDRGKVPLKPQESLIINRVSAMCAKCHDHDNDPNFDFFVYWPKVAHTFPKDAPPGEKPEK
;
A
#
# COMPACT_ATOMS: atom_id res chain seq x y z
N MET A 1 -50.98 27.05 45.89
CA MET A 1 -52.28 26.40 45.63
C MET A 1 -51.98 25.14 44.82
N THR A 2 -51.76 24.02 45.53
CA THR A 2 -52.56 22.76 45.48
C THR A 2 -52.35 22.01 44.16
N GLY A 3 -51.53 20.95 44.07
CA GLY A 3 -51.70 19.60 44.70
C GLY A 3 -52.53 18.73 43.75
N ALA A 4 -52.31 17.44 43.45
CA ALA A 4 -51.53 16.30 43.97
C ALA A 4 -51.39 15.32 42.77
N ASP A 5 -50.29 14.58 42.54
CA ASP A 5 -49.72 13.43 43.26
C ASP A 5 -50.62 12.18 43.32
N THR A 6 -50.12 11.04 42.79
CA THR A 6 -50.36 9.66 43.27
C THR A 6 -49.58 8.63 42.40
N THR A 7 -48.42 8.21 42.90
CA THR A 7 -47.99 6.78 42.93
C THR A 7 -48.43 6.19 44.29
N PRO A 8 -48.33 4.88 44.68
CA PRO A 8 -47.30 3.85 44.38
C PRO A 8 -47.93 2.38 44.39
N PRO A 9 -47.28 1.24 44.80
CA PRO A 9 -45.88 0.97 45.14
C PRO A 9 -45.23 -0.32 44.58
N ARG A 10 -43.90 -0.34 44.75
CA ARG A 10 -42.98 -1.49 44.76
C ARG A 10 -43.18 -2.39 45.99
N LYS A 11 -42.85 -3.68 45.87
CA LYS A 11 -42.29 -4.49 46.97
C LYS A 11 -41.03 -5.19 46.50
N GLY A 12 -39.93 -4.96 47.21
CA GLY A 12 -38.76 -5.84 47.22
C GLY A 12 -38.79 -6.72 48.46
N LEU A 13 -38.02 -7.81 48.46
CA LEU A 13 -37.47 -8.38 49.68
C LEU A 13 -36.14 -9.08 49.38
N ALA A 14 -35.21 -8.92 50.31
CA ALA A 14 -33.82 -9.31 50.21
C ALA A 14 -33.50 -10.49 51.16
N VAL A 15 -32.34 -11.11 50.88
CA VAL A 15 -31.44 -11.84 51.81
C VAL A 15 -31.88 -13.24 52.29
N ARG A 16 -31.04 -14.25 51.99
CA ARG A 16 -30.29 -15.02 53.01
C ARG A 16 -29.15 -15.85 52.43
N VAL A 17 -27.99 -15.67 53.06
CA VAL A 17 -26.75 -16.43 52.96
C VAL A 17 -26.88 -17.73 53.75
N LEU A 18 -26.37 -18.84 53.23
CA LEU A 18 -25.87 -19.96 54.03
C LEU A 18 -24.85 -20.75 53.20
N GLY A 19 -23.61 -20.73 53.64
CA GLY A 19 -22.58 -21.67 53.20
C GLY A 19 -22.56 -22.91 54.08
N ALA A 20 -22.10 -24.04 53.54
CA ALA A 20 -21.45 -25.10 54.28
C ALA A 20 -20.66 -25.99 53.31
N LEU A 21 -19.36 -26.14 53.62
CA LEU A 21 -18.44 -27.15 53.12
C LEU A 21 -18.85 -28.56 53.57
N ALA A 22 -18.59 -29.60 52.76
CA ALA A 22 -18.02 -30.86 53.22
C ALA A 22 -17.47 -31.71 52.06
N LEU A 23 -16.26 -32.24 52.30
CA LEU A 23 -15.44 -33.12 51.48
C LEU A 23 -15.92 -34.59 51.46
N GLY A 24 -15.44 -35.33 50.45
CA GLY A 24 -15.29 -36.80 50.42
C GLY A 24 -16.15 -37.43 49.32
N GLY A 25 -15.65 -38.08 48.27
CA GLY A 25 -14.41 -38.82 48.09
C GLY A 25 -14.78 -40.28 47.79
N VAL A 26 -14.97 -40.63 46.52
CA VAL A 26 -14.88 -42.02 46.03
C VAL A 26 -14.29 -42.02 44.62
N THR A 27 -13.07 -42.57 44.53
CA THR A 27 -12.35 -42.93 43.31
C THR A 27 -12.65 -44.38 42.91
N LEU A 28 -13.03 -44.59 41.65
CA LEU A 28 -12.86 -45.79 40.80
C LEU A 28 -13.55 -45.43 39.47
N GLY A 29 -12.92 -45.29 38.31
CA GLY A 29 -11.79 -46.02 37.76
C GLY A 29 -12.28 -46.76 36.51
N ILE A 30 -12.44 -46.07 35.37
CA ILE A 30 -12.43 -46.69 34.04
C ILE A 30 -11.62 -45.80 33.10
N ALA A 31 -10.55 -46.40 32.60
CA ALA A 31 -9.58 -45.84 31.67
C ALA A 31 -10.02 -45.99 30.21
N ALA A 32 -9.34 -45.20 29.37
CA ALA A 32 -9.16 -45.35 27.92
C ALA A 32 -10.30 -44.86 27.00
N LEU A 33 -10.09 -43.66 26.45
CA LEU A 33 -10.26 -43.26 25.03
C LEU A 33 -9.57 -41.89 24.94
N GLY A 34 -8.31 -41.84 24.53
CA GLY A 34 -8.00 -41.74 23.11
C GLY A 34 -7.82 -40.27 22.75
N ALA A 35 -6.59 -39.77 22.93
CA ALA A 35 -6.21 -38.40 22.61
C ALA A 35 -6.39 -38.13 21.11
N CYS A 36 -7.51 -37.51 20.71
CA CYS A 36 -7.56 -36.71 19.49
C CYS A 36 -6.99 -35.34 19.84
N GLY A 37 -5.66 -35.25 19.84
CA GLY A 37 -4.99 -33.97 19.72
C GLY A 37 -5.40 -33.37 18.38
N TRP A 38 -6.19 -32.30 18.41
CA TRP A 38 -6.27 -31.36 17.30
C TRP A 38 -4.86 -30.80 17.10
N SER A 39 -4.09 -31.44 16.24
CA SER A 39 -2.94 -30.85 15.59
C SER A 39 -3.45 -29.63 14.85
N ARG A 40 -3.25 -28.45 15.46
CA ARG A 40 -3.31 -27.16 14.78
C ARG A 40 -2.28 -27.21 13.66
N THR A 41 -2.72 -27.56 12.45
CA THR A 41 -2.02 -27.15 11.25
C THR A 41 -1.92 -25.62 11.30
N PRO A 42 -0.74 -25.02 11.04
CA PRO A 42 -0.66 -23.58 10.95
C PRO A 42 -1.58 -23.17 9.80
N SER A 43 -2.66 -22.45 10.12
CA SER A 43 -3.37 -21.60 9.17
C SER A 43 -2.32 -20.90 8.31
N ALA A 44 -2.54 -20.78 7.00
CA ALA A 44 -1.74 -19.92 6.14
C ALA A 44 -1.59 -18.58 6.88
N GLY A 45 -0.37 -18.38 7.39
CA GLY A 45 -0.14 -17.55 8.55
C GLY A 45 -0.13 -16.10 8.11
N THR A 46 -0.90 -15.27 8.79
CA THR A 46 -0.28 -14.04 9.27
C THR A 46 0.94 -14.51 10.05
N ALA A 47 2.15 -14.29 9.51
CA ALA A 47 3.34 -14.49 10.30
C ALA A 47 3.15 -13.71 11.61
N PRO A 48 3.51 -14.28 12.77
CA PRO A 48 3.41 -13.57 14.04
C PRO A 48 4.04 -12.19 13.88
N ASP A 49 3.47 -11.18 14.56
CA ASP A 49 4.11 -9.86 14.61
C ASP A 49 5.61 -10.05 14.86
N PRO A 50 6.48 -9.31 14.18
CA PRO A 50 7.92 -9.48 14.37
C PRO A 50 8.15 -9.36 15.86
N ALA A 51 8.81 -10.36 16.42
CA ALA A 51 9.11 -10.38 17.83
C ALA A 51 9.80 -9.06 18.20
N ALA A 52 9.55 -8.63 19.43
CA ALA A 52 10.01 -7.38 20.03
C ALA A 52 11.56 -7.25 20.13
N ASP A 53 12.28 -7.34 19.02
CA ASP A 53 13.65 -6.82 18.87
C ASP A 53 13.62 -5.28 18.79
N ALA A 54 12.72 -4.66 19.57
CA ALA A 54 12.61 -3.24 19.76
C ALA A 54 13.95 -2.74 20.33
N GLY A 55 14.74 -2.09 19.49
CA GLY A 55 16.01 -1.47 19.86
C GLY A 55 17.27 -2.09 19.25
N LYS A 56 17.20 -3.19 18.47
CA LYS A 56 18.32 -3.56 17.61
C LYS A 56 18.30 -2.69 16.36
N GLU A 57 19.47 -2.17 15.99
CA GLU A 57 19.63 -1.43 14.75
C GLU A 57 19.32 -2.34 13.56
N PRO A 58 18.40 -1.96 12.66
CA PRO A 58 18.11 -2.73 11.46
C PRO A 58 19.39 -2.98 10.66
N THR A 59 19.46 -4.13 9.99
CA THR A 59 20.62 -4.48 9.17
C THR A 59 20.23 -4.62 7.71
N ILE A 60 21.09 -4.15 6.81
CA ILE A 60 21.02 -4.44 5.38
C ILE A 60 22.19 -5.40 5.08
N ASP A 61 21.90 -6.56 4.51
CA ASP A 61 22.87 -7.63 4.24
C ASP A 61 23.72 -8.03 5.46
N GLY A 62 23.08 -8.07 6.64
CA GLY A 62 23.73 -8.43 7.91
C GLY A 62 24.68 -7.36 8.48
N ARG A 63 24.69 -6.14 7.90
CA ARG A 63 25.47 -5.00 8.41
C ARG A 63 24.55 -3.93 8.99
N PRO A 64 24.94 -3.27 10.10
CA PRO A 64 24.21 -2.11 10.60
C PRO A 64 24.06 -1.04 9.53
N LEU A 65 22.97 -0.28 9.58
CA LEU A 65 22.81 0.89 8.72
C LEU A 65 24.00 1.84 8.86
N PHE A 66 24.42 2.43 7.74
CA PHE A 66 25.50 3.42 7.69
C PHE A 66 26.85 2.93 8.25
N ALA A 67 27.09 1.61 8.29
CA ALA A 67 28.33 1.05 8.85
C ALA A 67 29.62 1.49 8.11
N ASP A 68 29.50 1.95 6.86
CA ASP A 68 30.58 2.46 6.03
C ASP A 68 30.77 3.99 6.13
N TRP A 69 29.96 4.68 6.95
CA TRP A 69 30.10 6.12 7.19
C TRP A 69 31.22 6.42 8.20
N PRO A 70 31.75 7.66 8.23
CA PRO A 70 32.84 8.04 9.13
C PRO A 70 32.55 7.71 10.61
N LYS A 71 33.36 6.82 11.20
CA LYS A 71 33.22 6.41 12.59
C LYS A 71 33.54 7.56 13.56
N GLY A 72 32.71 7.73 14.58
CA GLY A 72 32.89 8.76 15.62
C GLY A 72 32.57 10.18 15.16
N GLN A 73 32.11 10.38 13.92
CA GLN A 73 31.68 11.67 13.39
C GLN A 73 30.19 11.61 13.06
N LYS A 74 29.41 12.56 13.56
CA LYS A 74 28.00 12.74 13.15
C LYS A 74 27.95 13.52 11.84
N PRO A 75 26.98 13.25 10.96
CA PRO A 75 26.74 14.14 9.82
C PRO A 75 26.32 15.52 10.34
N GLU A 76 26.73 16.57 9.64
CA GLU A 76 26.23 17.94 9.87
C GLU A 76 24.71 17.98 9.64
N VAL A 77 24.25 17.25 8.63
CA VAL A 77 22.84 16.98 8.34
C VAL A 77 22.70 15.64 7.63
N ALA A 78 21.68 14.87 8.01
CA ALA A 78 21.19 13.70 7.29
C ALA A 78 19.95 14.09 6.50
N ILE A 79 20.07 14.09 5.18
CA ILE A 79 18.99 14.44 4.25
C ILE A 79 18.27 13.15 3.84
N VAL A 80 16.98 13.11 4.09
CA VAL A 80 16.08 12.00 3.79
C VAL A 80 15.32 12.33 2.51
N LEU A 81 15.39 11.45 1.52
CA LEU A 81 14.80 11.61 0.20
C LEU A 81 13.74 10.53 -0.04
N THR A 82 12.53 10.96 -0.37
CA THR A 82 11.41 10.08 -0.78
C THR A 82 10.72 10.62 -2.03
N GLY A 83 9.85 9.85 -2.64
CA GLY A 83 9.15 10.26 -3.86
C GLY A 83 8.28 9.14 -4.40
N GLN A 84 7.39 9.45 -5.35
CA GLN A 84 6.59 8.45 -6.07
C GLN A 84 5.88 7.49 -5.11
N THR A 85 5.33 8.04 -4.02
CA THR A 85 4.60 7.26 -3.01
C THR A 85 3.27 6.78 -3.58
N PHE A 86 2.70 7.47 -4.56
CA PHE A 86 1.49 7.07 -5.30
C PHE A 86 0.29 6.70 -4.39
N GLY A 87 0.12 7.42 -3.29
CA GLY A 87 -0.97 7.22 -2.32
C GLY A 87 -0.87 5.94 -1.49
N PHE A 88 0.27 5.27 -1.45
CA PHE A 88 0.52 4.12 -0.58
C PHE A 88 0.80 4.61 0.85
N LEU A 89 -0.26 4.74 1.65
CA LEU A 89 -0.16 5.12 3.07
C LEU A 89 0.45 4.01 3.94
N GLN A 90 0.24 2.76 3.50
CA GLN A 90 0.68 1.51 4.10
C GLN A 90 1.09 0.56 2.97
N PRO A 91 1.85 -0.52 3.25
CA PRO A 91 2.06 -1.56 2.25
C PRO A 91 0.72 -2.11 1.76
N CYS A 92 0.63 -2.45 0.48
CA CYS A 92 -0.59 -3.02 -0.07
C CYS A 92 -0.88 -4.45 0.42
N GLY A 93 0.16 -5.18 0.84
CA GLY A 93 0.00 -6.61 1.06
C GLY A 93 -0.81 -7.02 2.28
N CYS A 94 -1.19 -8.29 2.27
CA CYS A 94 -1.82 -8.99 3.40
C CYS A 94 -0.94 -10.13 3.95
N SER A 95 -0.01 -10.64 3.14
CA SER A 95 1.04 -11.57 3.55
C SER A 95 2.37 -10.84 3.81
N ARG A 96 3.25 -11.49 4.58
CA ARG A 96 4.59 -11.00 4.93
C ARG A 96 5.69 -11.70 4.11
N PRO A 97 6.87 -11.09 3.92
CA PRO A 97 7.30 -9.77 4.41
C PRO A 97 6.76 -8.62 3.55
N GLN A 98 6.49 -7.48 4.19
CA GLN A 98 6.02 -6.26 3.52
C GLN A 98 7.01 -5.12 3.61
N MET A 99 7.01 -4.24 2.61
CA MET A 99 7.84 -3.03 2.59
C MET A 99 7.02 -1.75 2.40
N GLY A 100 7.54 -0.67 2.95
CA GLY A 100 6.99 0.69 2.81
C GLY A 100 5.88 1.05 3.80
N GLY A 101 5.18 2.14 3.48
CA GLY A 101 4.17 2.74 4.36
C GLY A 101 4.73 3.80 5.31
N LEU A 102 3.85 4.72 5.69
CA LEU A 102 4.19 5.90 6.46
C LEU A 102 4.58 5.57 7.91
N GLU A 103 4.03 4.49 8.48
CA GLU A 103 4.39 4.00 9.82
C GLU A 103 5.90 3.71 9.88
N ARG A 104 6.38 2.88 8.95
CA ARG A 104 7.79 2.47 8.85
C ARG A 104 8.71 3.64 8.59
N ARG A 105 8.26 4.57 7.74
CA ARG A 105 8.99 5.81 7.44
C ARG A 105 9.19 6.63 8.73
N ALA A 106 8.14 6.81 9.54
CA ALA A 106 8.24 7.55 10.79
C ALA A 106 9.19 6.88 11.80
N VAL A 107 9.12 5.56 11.96
CA VAL A 107 10.05 4.80 12.82
C VAL A 107 11.49 4.97 12.33
N PHE A 108 11.72 4.89 11.02
CA PHE A 108 13.05 5.09 10.43
C PHE A 108 13.59 6.49 10.73
N LEU A 109 12.85 7.56 10.46
CA LEU A 109 13.31 8.92 10.74
C LEU A 109 13.59 9.12 12.24
N ASN A 110 12.73 8.59 13.12
CA ASN A 110 12.95 8.66 14.56
C ASN A 110 14.21 7.91 14.99
N SER A 111 14.56 6.80 14.33
CA SER A 111 15.82 6.08 14.59
C SER A 111 17.06 6.91 14.25
N LEU A 112 16.99 7.72 13.19
CA LEU A 112 18.06 8.67 12.83
C LEU A 112 18.16 9.78 13.87
N LYS A 113 17.03 10.37 14.27
CA LYS A 113 16.98 11.41 15.32
C LYS A 113 17.49 10.89 16.67
N ALA A 114 17.20 9.63 17.01
CA ALA A 114 17.65 8.98 18.24
C ALA A 114 19.18 8.76 18.29
N LYS A 115 19.88 8.69 17.14
CA LYS A 115 21.35 8.75 17.07
C LYS A 115 21.90 10.16 17.39
N GLY A 116 21.02 11.12 17.67
CA GLY A 116 21.32 12.53 17.87
C GLY A 116 21.80 13.20 16.59
N TRP A 117 21.27 12.77 15.43
CA TRP A 117 21.53 13.37 14.13
C TRP A 117 20.51 14.46 13.82
N SER A 118 20.96 15.46 13.07
CA SER A 118 20.14 16.51 12.48
C SER A 118 19.50 15.97 11.20
N VAL A 119 18.18 15.78 11.18
CA VAL A 119 17.48 15.09 10.08
C VAL A 119 16.49 16.03 9.40
N VAL A 120 16.50 16.07 8.07
CA VAL A 120 15.51 16.81 7.26
C VAL A 120 15.00 15.92 6.12
N GLY A 121 13.69 15.98 5.84
CA GLY A 121 13.06 15.27 4.72
C GLY A 121 12.71 16.17 3.53
N PHE A 122 12.92 15.66 2.32
CA PHE A 122 12.38 16.20 1.08
C PHE A 122 11.72 15.08 0.26
N ASP A 123 10.56 15.37 -0.33
CA ASP A 123 9.85 14.42 -1.17
C ASP A 123 9.81 14.92 -2.63
N LEU A 124 10.02 14.04 -3.60
CA LEU A 124 10.01 14.39 -5.01
C LEU A 124 8.61 14.84 -5.47
N GLY A 125 7.54 14.40 -4.81
CA GLY A 125 6.17 14.48 -5.30
C GLY A 125 5.70 13.14 -5.85
N ASP A 126 4.69 13.16 -6.70
CA ASP A 126 3.93 11.97 -7.10
C ASP A 126 3.31 11.26 -5.88
N LEU A 127 2.64 12.06 -5.05
CA LEU A 127 1.96 11.59 -3.85
C LEU A 127 0.55 11.11 -4.16
N TYR A 128 -0.09 11.65 -5.21
CA TYR A 128 -1.41 11.22 -5.63
C TYR A 128 -1.39 9.79 -6.21
N PRO A 129 -2.42 8.96 -5.98
CA PRO A 129 -2.48 7.62 -6.57
C PRO A 129 -2.40 7.61 -8.09
N HIS A 130 -1.56 6.73 -8.64
CA HIS A 130 -1.51 6.53 -10.10
C HIS A 130 -2.84 6.00 -10.67
N LYS A 131 -3.55 5.20 -9.86
CA LYS A 131 -4.88 4.70 -10.17
C LYS A 131 -5.72 4.79 -8.90
N SER A 132 -6.97 5.25 -9.05
CA SER A 132 -7.95 5.14 -7.99
C SER A 132 -9.32 4.90 -8.58
N ALA A 133 -10.11 4.08 -7.90
CA ALA A 133 -11.52 3.88 -8.23
C ALA A 133 -12.38 5.10 -7.85
N ILE A 134 -11.93 5.88 -6.86
CA ILE A 134 -12.69 6.97 -6.24
C ILE A 134 -11.77 8.19 -6.02
N ASP A 135 -11.94 9.23 -6.83
CA ASP A 135 -11.11 10.44 -6.76
C ASP A 135 -11.13 11.11 -5.38
N ASP A 136 -12.26 11.08 -4.66
CA ASP A 136 -12.35 11.62 -3.30
C ASP A 136 -11.46 10.86 -2.31
N GLN A 137 -11.37 9.54 -2.45
CA GLN A 137 -10.47 8.72 -1.63
C GLN A 137 -9.01 8.95 -2.01
N ALA A 138 -8.74 9.18 -3.29
CA ALA A 138 -7.40 9.51 -3.78
C ALA A 138 -6.89 10.86 -3.24
N ARG A 139 -7.73 11.90 -3.27
CA ARG A 139 -7.41 13.20 -2.65
C ARG A 139 -7.24 13.08 -1.13
N LEU A 140 -8.06 12.24 -0.48
CA LEU A 140 -7.89 11.94 0.94
C LEU A 140 -6.52 11.31 1.22
N LYS A 141 -6.07 10.35 0.41
CA LYS A 141 -4.72 9.76 0.53
C LYS A 141 -3.62 10.80 0.36
N TYR A 142 -3.74 11.67 -0.64
CA TYR A 142 -2.79 12.78 -0.83
C TYR A 142 -2.70 13.65 0.42
N LYS A 143 -3.85 14.09 0.96
CA LYS A 143 -3.92 14.90 2.18
C LYS A 143 -3.25 14.21 3.37
N PHE A 144 -3.61 12.96 3.65
CA PHE A 144 -3.04 12.21 4.77
C PHE A 144 -1.53 11.94 4.60
N THR A 145 -1.05 11.82 3.36
CA THR A 145 0.38 11.74 3.08
C THR A 145 1.08 13.05 3.44
N MET A 146 0.54 14.20 3.00
CA MET A 146 1.09 15.52 3.33
C MET A 146 1.08 15.78 4.85
N ASP A 147 -0.01 15.42 5.54
CA ASP A 147 -0.12 15.54 7.00
C ASP A 147 0.94 14.68 7.72
N ALA A 148 1.18 13.44 7.26
CA ALA A 148 2.20 12.58 7.82
C ALA A 148 3.63 13.11 7.55
N LEU A 149 3.89 13.62 6.34
CA LEU A 149 5.18 14.23 5.99
C LEU A 149 5.48 15.46 6.86
N ARG A 150 4.48 16.29 7.15
CA ARG A 150 4.63 17.45 8.06
C ARG A 150 5.10 17.03 9.44
N GLU A 151 4.42 16.06 10.04
CA GLU A 151 4.76 15.54 11.37
C GLU A 151 6.10 14.77 11.38
N MET A 152 6.57 14.34 10.20
CA MET A 152 7.91 13.77 10.00
C MET A 152 9.01 14.83 9.79
N ASP A 153 8.70 16.13 9.89
CA ASP A 153 9.60 17.26 9.61
C ASP A 153 10.11 17.33 8.16
N TYR A 154 9.29 16.91 7.19
CA TYR A 154 9.57 17.21 5.79
C TYR A 154 9.33 18.68 5.49
N VAL A 155 10.27 19.29 4.77
CA VAL A 155 10.24 20.74 4.51
C VAL A 155 9.62 21.05 3.15
N ALA A 156 9.87 20.21 2.15
CA ALA A 156 9.40 20.46 0.79
C ALA A 156 9.00 19.17 0.05
N VAL A 157 8.05 19.34 -0.86
CA VAL A 157 7.51 18.30 -1.75
C VAL A 157 7.51 18.86 -3.17
N GLY A 158 8.04 18.13 -4.15
CA GLY A 158 7.92 18.50 -5.57
C GLY A 158 6.53 18.22 -6.14
N VAL A 159 6.28 18.52 -7.41
CA VAL A 159 4.99 18.26 -8.07
C VAL A 159 5.19 17.34 -9.28
N GLY A 160 4.65 16.13 -9.18
CA GLY A 160 4.84 15.08 -10.16
C GLY A 160 3.67 14.87 -11.11
N LYS A 161 3.81 13.89 -12.00
CA LYS A 161 2.82 13.53 -13.02
C LYS A 161 1.45 13.24 -12.44
N THR A 162 1.38 12.40 -11.42
CA THR A 162 0.13 12.01 -10.77
C THR A 162 -0.51 13.17 -10.03
N ASP A 163 0.30 14.10 -9.50
CA ASP A 163 -0.21 15.31 -8.86
C ASP A 163 -0.84 16.26 -9.90
N PHE A 164 -0.22 16.40 -11.08
CA PHE A 164 -0.81 17.15 -12.20
C PHE A 164 -2.08 16.49 -12.74
N ALA A 165 -2.09 15.17 -12.91
CA ALA A 165 -3.26 14.43 -13.38
C ALA A 165 -4.46 14.56 -12.44
N ALA A 166 -4.23 14.76 -11.14
CA ALA A 166 -5.29 15.04 -10.17
C ALA A 166 -5.90 16.46 -10.34
N GLY A 167 -5.17 17.37 -10.98
CA GLY A 167 -5.43 18.80 -11.03
C GLY A 167 -4.80 19.52 -9.84
N ILE A 168 -3.75 20.30 -10.11
CA ILE A 168 -2.93 20.93 -9.06
C ILE A 168 -3.76 21.80 -8.10
N ASP A 169 -4.73 22.57 -8.62
CA ASP A 169 -5.59 23.44 -7.80
C ASP A 169 -6.39 22.66 -6.75
N LYS A 170 -6.84 21.44 -7.09
CA LYS A 170 -7.56 20.58 -6.15
C LYS A 170 -6.65 20.15 -5.02
N LEU A 171 -5.41 19.75 -5.33
CA LEU A 171 -4.44 19.32 -4.32
C LEU A 171 -4.00 20.48 -3.42
N LEU A 172 -3.83 21.68 -3.98
CA LEU A 172 -3.59 22.89 -3.19
C LEU A 172 -4.72 23.15 -2.20
N GLY A 173 -5.98 22.93 -2.61
CA GLY A 173 -7.16 23.02 -1.75
C GLY A 173 -7.14 22.05 -0.57
N GLU A 174 -6.57 20.85 -0.72
CA GLU A 174 -6.52 19.84 0.35
C GLU A 174 -5.46 20.15 1.44
N TYR A 175 -4.44 20.96 1.12
CA TYR A 175 -3.31 21.19 2.03
C TYR A 175 -2.85 22.66 2.08
N ALA A 176 -2.28 23.18 0.99
CA ALA A 176 -1.60 24.47 0.96
C ALA A 176 -2.53 25.67 1.28
N VAL A 177 -3.79 25.62 0.84
CA VAL A 177 -4.79 26.67 1.09
C VAL A 177 -5.27 26.66 2.55
N GLN A 178 -5.23 25.50 3.21
CA GLN A 178 -5.82 25.33 4.54
C GLN A 178 -5.01 26.08 5.60
N LYS A 179 -3.68 26.06 5.48
CA LYS A 179 -2.76 26.71 6.41
C LYS A 179 -1.37 26.78 5.79
N GLU A 180 -0.66 27.90 5.99
CA GLU A 180 0.77 27.98 5.72
C GLU A 180 1.55 27.09 6.70
N GLN A 181 2.02 25.94 6.21
CA GLN A 181 2.83 25.00 6.96
C GLN A 181 3.61 24.07 6.01
N ALA A 182 4.77 23.61 6.46
CA ALA A 182 5.54 22.59 5.76
C ALA A 182 4.79 21.24 5.72
N PRO A 183 5.07 20.33 4.77
CA PRO A 183 5.97 20.54 3.64
C PRO A 183 5.35 21.47 2.60
N TYR A 184 6.19 22.30 1.99
CA TYR A 184 5.75 23.23 0.96
C TYR A 184 5.94 22.68 -0.45
N LEU A 185 4.97 22.92 -1.32
CA LEU A 185 5.04 22.48 -2.71
C LEU A 185 6.02 23.34 -3.50
N LEU A 186 6.93 22.69 -4.22
CA LEU A 186 7.95 23.32 -5.06
C LEU A 186 7.82 22.85 -6.51
N ALA A 187 7.50 23.80 -7.38
CA ALA A 187 7.53 23.64 -8.83
C ALA A 187 7.82 25.01 -9.45
N GLY A 188 9.08 25.44 -9.32
CA GLY A 188 9.51 26.79 -9.59
C GLY A 188 9.30 27.27 -11.03
N ASN A 189 9.32 26.34 -11.98
CA ASN A 189 9.07 26.60 -13.40
C ASN A 189 7.60 26.48 -13.79
N LEU A 190 6.69 26.09 -12.88
CA LEU A 190 5.26 26.00 -13.18
C LEU A 190 4.67 27.40 -13.38
N MET A 191 3.90 27.55 -14.45
CA MET A 191 3.18 28.78 -14.81
C MET A 191 1.72 28.45 -15.09
N GLY A 192 0.85 29.45 -14.95
CA GLY A 192 -0.53 29.36 -15.42
C GLY A 192 -0.63 29.70 -16.91
N MET A 193 -1.78 29.42 -17.50
CA MET A 193 -2.21 29.96 -18.79
C MET A 193 -3.51 30.74 -18.58
N ALA A 194 -3.53 32.00 -18.99
CA ALA A 194 -4.71 32.85 -18.96
C ALA A 194 -4.84 33.61 -20.28
N ASN A 195 -5.97 33.48 -20.98
CA ASN A 195 -6.21 34.09 -22.29
C ASN A 195 -5.06 33.82 -23.29
N ASP A 196 -4.66 32.55 -23.41
CA ASP A 196 -3.56 32.08 -24.25
C ASP A 196 -2.18 32.70 -23.97
N LYS A 197 -2.02 33.34 -22.80
CA LYS A 197 -0.74 33.91 -22.36
C LYS A 197 -0.23 33.21 -21.11
N PRO A 198 1.09 32.92 -21.04
CA PRO A 198 1.71 32.46 -19.81
C PRO A 198 1.52 33.46 -18.68
N GLN A 199 0.98 32.98 -17.57
CA GLN A 199 0.82 33.72 -16.32
C GLN A 199 1.94 33.32 -15.35
N PRO A 200 2.68 34.27 -14.74
CA PRO A 200 3.70 33.98 -13.75
C PRO A 200 3.20 33.13 -12.57
N ARG A 201 4.08 32.29 -12.00
CA ARG A 201 3.75 31.37 -10.90
C ARG A 201 3.11 32.08 -9.72
N GLU A 202 3.66 33.22 -9.33
CA GLU A 202 3.22 34.02 -8.17
C GLU A 202 1.83 34.62 -8.38
N GLU A 203 1.45 34.90 -9.62
CA GLU A 203 0.11 35.41 -9.96
C GLU A 203 -0.91 34.28 -10.05
N ARG A 204 -0.51 33.12 -10.59
CA ARG A 204 -1.39 31.95 -10.70
C ARG A 204 -1.63 31.27 -9.35
N TYR A 205 -0.59 31.19 -8.52
CA TYR A 205 -0.59 30.51 -7.23
C TYR A 205 -0.20 31.48 -6.09
N PRO A 206 -0.99 32.55 -5.88
CA PRO A 206 -0.66 33.56 -4.89
C PRO A 206 -0.72 32.99 -3.47
N PRO A 207 -0.19 33.69 -2.46
CA PRO A 207 -0.36 33.30 -1.06
C PRO A 207 -1.85 33.17 -0.72
N PRO A 208 -2.28 32.09 -0.03
CA PRO A 208 -3.65 31.99 0.44
C PRO A 208 -3.93 33.04 1.54
N PRO A 209 -5.20 33.36 1.82
CA PRO A 209 -5.55 34.34 2.85
C PRO A 209 -4.85 34.06 4.18
N GLY A 210 -4.19 35.08 4.75
CA GLY A 210 -3.44 34.96 6.01
C GLY A 210 -2.04 34.37 5.88
N SER A 211 -1.58 34.05 4.67
CA SER A 211 -0.26 33.48 4.38
C SER A 211 0.62 34.50 3.64
N LYS A 212 1.94 34.37 3.79
CA LYS A 212 2.95 35.19 3.10
C LYS A 212 3.60 34.44 1.95
N ARG A 213 3.61 33.11 2.01
CA ARG A 213 4.25 32.25 1.01
C ARG A 213 3.28 31.91 -0.12
N PRO A 214 3.70 31.94 -1.40
CA PRO A 214 2.89 31.44 -2.49
C PRO A 214 2.57 29.94 -2.31
N MET A 215 1.40 29.51 -2.80
CA MET A 215 0.96 28.10 -2.68
C MET A 215 1.92 27.12 -3.37
N VAL A 216 2.54 27.55 -4.47
CA VAL A 216 3.60 26.81 -5.17
C VAL A 216 4.85 27.68 -5.17
N GLY A 217 5.93 27.21 -4.56
CA GLY A 217 7.20 27.95 -4.45
C GLY A 217 8.26 27.53 -5.46
N LEU A 218 9.34 28.32 -5.52
CA LEU A 218 10.56 28.01 -6.25
C LEU A 218 11.56 27.24 -5.40
N ALA A 219 11.88 27.80 -4.24
CA ALA A 219 12.90 27.32 -3.33
C ALA A 219 12.42 27.39 -1.88
N GLU A 220 13.12 26.68 -0.99
CA GLU A 220 12.94 26.75 0.46
C GLU A 220 14.28 26.50 1.16
N LEU A 221 14.39 26.94 2.42
CA LEU A 221 15.54 26.68 3.28
C LEU A 221 15.13 25.79 4.46
N ALA A 222 15.84 24.69 4.64
CA ALA A 222 15.74 23.87 5.83
C ALA A 222 16.87 24.20 6.80
N ASN A 223 16.53 24.82 7.93
CA ASN A 223 17.48 25.08 9.01
C ASN A 223 17.40 23.98 10.07
N VAL A 224 18.41 23.10 10.13
CA VAL A 224 18.40 21.92 11.00
C VAL A 224 19.76 21.70 11.64
N GLY A 225 19.79 21.58 12.97
CA GLY A 225 21.02 21.27 13.72
C GLY A 225 22.20 22.20 13.48
N GLY A 226 21.94 23.48 13.21
CA GLY A 226 22.98 24.45 12.90
C GLY A 226 23.44 24.46 11.44
N ALA A 227 23.02 23.50 10.61
CA ALA A 227 23.20 23.53 9.15
C ALA A 227 21.98 24.17 8.46
N THR A 228 22.20 24.65 7.24
CA THR A 228 21.13 25.14 6.35
C THR A 228 21.21 24.34 5.06
N VAL A 229 20.10 23.78 4.60
CA VAL A 229 20.00 23.05 3.32
C VAL A 229 19.05 23.82 2.41
N GLY A 230 19.52 24.18 1.23
CA GLY A 230 18.68 24.78 0.20
C GLY A 230 17.96 23.69 -0.57
N VAL A 231 16.69 23.88 -0.89
CA VAL A 231 15.94 22.97 -1.75
C VAL A 231 15.21 23.77 -2.83
N VAL A 232 15.26 23.27 -4.06
CA VAL A 232 14.59 23.84 -5.22
C VAL A 232 13.77 22.74 -5.88
N GLY A 233 12.56 23.03 -6.36
CA GLY A 233 11.77 22.06 -7.12
C GLY A 233 11.49 22.58 -8.53
N VAL A 234 11.66 21.73 -9.55
CA VAL A 234 11.30 22.05 -10.94
C VAL A 234 10.78 20.80 -11.66
N VAL A 235 9.92 21.03 -12.64
CA VAL A 235 9.40 19.99 -13.54
C VAL A 235 10.35 19.82 -14.73
N GLY A 236 10.68 18.56 -15.04
CA GLY A 236 11.54 18.19 -16.16
C GLY A 236 10.89 18.47 -17.51
N LYS A 237 11.70 18.54 -18.57
CA LYS A 237 11.22 18.94 -19.90
C LYS A 237 10.23 17.93 -20.45
N SER A 238 10.57 16.64 -20.39
CA SER A 238 9.70 15.55 -20.83
C SER A 238 8.33 15.59 -20.16
N LEU A 239 8.29 15.69 -18.83
CA LEU A 239 7.05 15.76 -18.06
C LEU A 239 6.27 17.06 -18.35
N ALA A 240 6.95 18.20 -18.45
CA ALA A 240 6.30 19.47 -18.78
C ALA A 240 5.57 19.41 -20.15
N GLU A 241 6.15 18.75 -21.15
CA GLU A 241 5.50 18.54 -22.45
C GLU A 241 4.31 17.58 -22.38
N GLU A 242 4.34 16.59 -21.49
CA GLU A 242 3.21 15.70 -21.25
C GLU A 242 2.06 16.45 -20.55
N VAL A 243 2.37 17.14 -19.45
CA VAL A 243 1.37 17.88 -18.66
C VAL A 243 0.67 18.94 -19.50
N LYS A 244 1.39 19.70 -20.34
CA LYS A 244 0.76 20.70 -21.22
C LYS A 244 -0.26 20.11 -22.21
N LYS A 245 -0.10 18.85 -22.61
CA LYS A 245 -1.05 18.17 -23.51
C LYS A 245 -2.30 17.73 -22.77
N GLU A 246 -2.16 17.36 -21.50
CA GLU A 246 -3.26 16.88 -20.66
C GLU A 246 -4.03 18.02 -20.00
N ASP A 247 -3.33 19.08 -19.59
CA ASP A 247 -3.87 20.27 -18.93
C ASP A 247 -3.38 21.56 -19.64
N PRO A 248 -4.18 22.14 -20.55
CA PRO A 248 -3.83 23.37 -21.24
C PRO A 248 -3.89 24.61 -20.35
N SER A 249 -4.36 24.50 -19.09
CA SER A 249 -4.42 25.63 -18.15
C SER A 249 -3.07 25.93 -17.48
N VAL A 250 -2.07 25.07 -17.68
CA VAL A 250 -0.72 25.26 -17.16
C VAL A 250 0.32 25.26 -18.27
N THR A 251 1.44 25.92 -18.01
CA THR A 251 2.63 25.89 -18.87
C THR A 251 3.89 25.95 -18.01
N PHE A 252 5.07 25.94 -18.63
CA PHE A 252 6.33 25.89 -17.92
C PHE A 252 7.35 26.87 -18.48
N ALA A 253 8.05 27.54 -17.58
CA ALA A 253 9.21 28.37 -17.90
C ALA A 253 10.44 27.51 -18.20
N ASP A 254 11.45 28.12 -18.84
CA ASP A 254 12.75 27.49 -19.06
C ASP A 254 13.46 27.19 -17.73
N ASN A 255 13.89 25.94 -17.56
CA ASN A 255 14.58 25.50 -16.35
C ASN A 255 15.90 26.24 -16.13
N GLY A 256 16.62 26.62 -17.19
CA GLY A 256 17.89 27.33 -17.04
C GLY A 256 17.71 28.71 -16.40
N ALA A 257 16.73 29.48 -16.86
CA ALA A 257 16.38 30.78 -16.29
C ALA A 257 15.90 30.64 -14.83
N ILE A 258 15.04 29.66 -14.55
CA ILE A 258 14.49 29.42 -13.21
C ILE A 258 15.58 28.99 -12.22
N LEU A 259 16.46 28.08 -12.62
CA LEU A 259 17.56 27.60 -11.77
C LEU A 259 18.61 28.70 -11.53
N LYS A 260 18.88 29.56 -12.52
CA LYS A 260 19.74 30.74 -12.33
C LYS A 260 19.20 31.63 -11.22
N GLY A 261 17.90 31.93 -11.25
CA GLY A 261 17.24 32.74 -10.22
C GLY A 261 17.24 32.06 -8.86
N ALA A 262 16.99 30.74 -8.82
CA ALA A 262 16.99 29.96 -7.58
C ALA A 262 18.36 29.93 -6.92
N VAL A 263 19.43 29.67 -7.68
CA VAL A 263 20.81 29.70 -7.17
C VAL A 263 21.16 31.08 -6.62
N ALA A 264 20.83 32.15 -7.35
CA ALA A 264 21.06 33.51 -6.88
C ALA A 264 20.30 33.81 -5.57
N ALA A 265 19.05 33.35 -5.45
CA ALA A 265 18.25 33.51 -4.24
C ALA A 265 18.81 32.73 -3.05
N LEU A 266 19.37 31.55 -3.27
CA LEU A 266 20.04 30.74 -2.25
C LEU A 266 21.38 31.35 -1.83
N ASP A 267 22.15 31.89 -2.79
CA ASP A 267 23.45 32.53 -2.53
C ASP A 267 23.33 33.87 -1.79
N ALA A 268 22.20 34.56 -1.94
CA ALA A 268 21.89 35.83 -1.28
C ALA A 268 21.48 35.67 0.19
N GLN A 269 21.30 34.45 0.68
CA GLN A 269 20.92 34.20 2.07
C GLN A 269 22.07 34.56 3.02
N GLU A 270 21.76 35.24 4.12
CA GLU A 270 22.75 35.60 5.15
C GLU A 270 23.52 34.37 5.64
N LYS A 271 22.78 33.28 5.86
CA LYS A 271 23.33 31.96 6.14
C LYS A 271 23.25 31.10 4.88
N LYS A 272 24.36 31.04 4.16
CA LYS A 272 24.46 30.24 2.92
C LYS A 272 24.16 28.76 3.20
N PRO A 273 23.40 28.09 2.31
CA PRO A 273 23.24 26.64 2.39
C PRO A 273 24.56 25.90 2.40
N LEU A 274 24.67 24.90 3.27
CA LEU A 274 25.78 23.94 3.29
C LEU A 274 25.79 23.09 2.02
N VAL A 275 24.60 22.66 1.59
CA VAL A 275 24.34 21.94 0.35
C VAL A 275 23.00 22.37 -0.23
N ASN A 276 22.86 22.24 -1.55
CA ASN A 276 21.61 22.43 -2.26
C ASN A 276 21.09 21.12 -2.86
N VAL A 277 19.79 20.89 -2.67
CA VAL A 277 19.01 19.78 -3.20
C VAL A 277 18.11 20.27 -4.33
N LEU A 278 18.08 19.55 -5.44
CA LEU A 278 17.12 19.76 -6.51
C LEU A 278 16.11 18.61 -6.54
N LEU A 279 14.84 18.92 -6.38
CA LEU A 279 13.70 18.03 -6.65
C LEU A 279 13.35 18.18 -8.13
N TYR A 280 13.88 17.27 -8.95
CA TYR A 280 13.74 17.32 -10.40
C TYR A 280 12.72 16.30 -10.87
N GLN A 281 11.51 16.75 -11.19
CA GLN A 281 10.44 15.89 -11.69
C GLN A 281 10.64 15.57 -13.18
N GLY A 282 11.66 14.78 -13.47
CA GLY A 282 12.02 14.28 -14.80
C GLY A 282 12.93 13.05 -14.69
N THR A 283 13.27 12.50 -15.85
CA THR A 283 14.00 11.22 -15.95
C THR A 283 15.42 11.31 -15.40
N SER A 284 15.99 10.17 -15.04
CA SER A 284 17.40 10.05 -14.60
C SER A 284 18.40 10.58 -15.65
N THR A 285 18.10 10.40 -16.94
CA THR A 285 18.92 10.91 -18.05
C THR A 285 18.90 12.44 -18.12
N GLU A 286 17.70 13.04 -18.06
CA GLU A 286 17.57 14.50 -18.03
C GLU A 286 18.20 15.10 -16.77
N ALA A 287 18.05 14.44 -15.62
CA ALA A 287 18.68 14.83 -14.37
C ALA A 287 20.22 14.84 -14.47
N GLY A 288 20.81 13.87 -15.17
CA GLY A 288 22.26 13.83 -15.42
C GLY A 288 22.76 15.01 -16.27
N LEU A 289 22.04 15.36 -17.33
CA LEU A 289 22.36 16.53 -18.16
C LEU A 289 22.23 17.83 -17.36
N LEU A 290 21.18 17.95 -16.56
CA LEU A 290 20.95 19.12 -15.71
C LEU A 290 22.03 19.24 -14.64
N ALA A 291 22.37 18.15 -13.95
CA ALA A 291 23.40 18.13 -12.92
C ALA A 291 24.76 18.62 -13.48
N ALA A 292 25.13 18.24 -14.70
CA ALA A 292 26.35 18.71 -15.35
C ALA A 292 26.33 20.22 -15.61
N ALA A 293 25.17 20.80 -15.94
CA ALA A 293 25.01 22.24 -16.17
C ALA A 293 24.91 23.07 -14.88
N TRP A 294 24.48 22.45 -13.77
CA TRP A 294 24.19 23.12 -12.49
C TRP A 294 24.95 22.50 -11.31
N PRO A 295 26.30 22.62 -11.26
CA PRO A 295 27.13 22.05 -10.19
C PRO A 295 26.86 22.63 -8.80
N GLN A 296 26.05 23.69 -8.70
CA GLN A 296 25.61 24.30 -7.44
C GLN A 296 24.66 23.38 -6.66
N PHE A 297 24.04 22.38 -7.30
CA PHE A 297 23.26 21.33 -6.63
C PHE A 297 24.12 20.10 -6.40
N GLN A 298 24.30 19.73 -5.14
CA GLN A 298 25.08 18.56 -4.75
C GLN A 298 24.24 17.29 -4.77
N ILE A 299 22.92 17.43 -4.71
CA ILE A 299 21.97 16.32 -4.70
C ILE A 299 20.85 16.66 -5.66
N VAL A 300 20.59 15.79 -6.64
CA VAL A 300 19.45 15.86 -7.54
C VAL A 300 18.60 14.62 -7.32
N LEU A 301 17.42 14.77 -6.71
CA LEU A 301 16.43 13.72 -6.62
C LEU A 301 15.58 13.76 -7.88
N CYS A 302 15.51 12.65 -8.61
CA CYS A 302 14.79 12.54 -9.87
C CYS A 302 13.86 11.33 -9.90
N GLN A 303 13.03 11.25 -10.94
CA GLN A 303 12.08 10.15 -11.08
C GLN A 303 12.82 8.83 -11.21
N ALA A 304 12.33 7.83 -10.48
CA ALA A 304 12.71 6.44 -10.64
C ALA A 304 11.94 5.84 -11.82
N ASP A 305 12.67 5.24 -12.76
CA ASP A 305 12.08 4.55 -13.91
C ASP A 305 11.46 3.19 -13.51
N ASP A 306 11.94 2.60 -12.42
CA ASP A 306 11.55 1.27 -11.92
C ASP A 306 11.10 1.34 -10.43
N PRO A 307 10.11 0.51 -10.00
CA PRO A 307 9.75 0.40 -8.59
C PRO A 307 10.93 0.06 -7.66
N GLU A 308 11.88 -0.75 -8.14
CA GLU A 308 13.13 -1.08 -7.48
C GLU A 308 14.26 -0.15 -7.98
N PRO A 309 14.69 0.86 -7.19
CA PRO A 309 15.68 1.83 -7.66
C PRO A 309 17.12 1.27 -7.59
N PRO A 310 18.08 1.92 -8.28
CA PRO A 310 19.49 1.61 -8.12
C PRO A 310 19.96 1.72 -6.66
N GLN A 311 20.75 0.75 -6.21
CA GLN A 311 21.32 0.74 -4.85
C GLN A 311 22.23 1.94 -4.56
N PHE A 312 22.89 2.48 -5.60
CA PHE A 312 23.79 3.62 -5.52
C PHE A 312 23.38 4.70 -6.53
N PRO A 313 23.53 5.99 -6.18
CA PRO A 313 23.21 7.08 -7.09
C PRO A 313 24.23 7.13 -8.23
N ALA A 314 23.77 7.56 -9.40
CA ALA A 314 24.69 8.02 -10.42
C ALA A 314 25.36 9.33 -9.95
N THR A 315 26.50 9.68 -10.55
CA THR A 315 27.24 10.88 -10.15
C THR A 315 27.59 11.78 -11.34
N ALA A 316 27.57 13.08 -11.11
CA ALA A 316 28.04 14.09 -12.05
C ALA A 316 29.13 14.98 -11.42
N ASN A 317 29.73 15.87 -12.22
CA ASN A 317 30.70 16.88 -11.77
C ASN A 317 31.92 16.31 -11.03
N GLY A 318 32.42 15.16 -11.48
CA GLY A 318 33.54 14.45 -10.87
C GLY A 318 33.20 13.85 -9.50
N GLY A 319 31.96 13.38 -9.31
CA GLY A 319 31.50 12.79 -8.04
C GLY A 319 30.93 13.80 -7.04
N ARG A 320 30.88 15.10 -7.37
CA ARG A 320 30.40 16.15 -6.47
C ARG A 320 28.88 16.31 -6.43
N THR A 321 28.18 15.79 -7.44
CA THR A 321 26.72 15.78 -7.49
C THR A 321 26.21 14.35 -7.53
N LEU A 322 25.31 14.00 -6.60
CA LEU A 322 24.60 12.73 -6.56
C LEU A 322 23.28 12.87 -7.33
N ILE A 323 22.99 11.92 -8.21
CA ILE A 323 21.71 11.79 -8.93
C ILE A 323 20.98 10.58 -8.33
N VAL A 324 19.95 10.87 -7.56
CA VAL A 324 19.28 9.91 -6.67
C VAL A 324 17.92 9.52 -7.26
N GLN A 325 17.61 8.23 -7.18
CA GLN A 325 16.31 7.63 -7.45
C GLN A 325 15.93 6.79 -6.22
N VAL A 326 14.67 6.82 -5.80
CA VAL A 326 14.19 6.20 -4.54
C VAL A 326 13.06 5.19 -4.74
N GLY A 327 12.77 4.83 -5.99
CA GLY A 327 11.79 3.82 -6.34
C GLY A 327 10.36 4.31 -6.13
N HIS A 328 9.42 3.36 -6.06
CA HIS A 328 7.99 3.67 -5.98
C HIS A 328 7.36 3.17 -4.67
N LYS A 329 6.11 3.60 -4.42
CA LYS A 329 5.23 3.13 -3.34
C LYS A 329 5.78 3.36 -1.93
N GLY A 330 6.80 4.22 -1.81
CA GLY A 330 7.49 4.48 -0.55
C GLY A 330 8.16 3.24 0.07
N ARG A 331 8.58 2.26 -0.74
CA ARG A 331 9.27 1.04 -0.27
C ARG A 331 10.71 1.31 0.17
N TYR A 332 11.32 2.38 -0.35
CA TYR A 332 12.69 2.77 -0.02
C TYR A 332 12.78 4.23 0.38
N VAL A 333 13.86 4.55 1.07
CA VAL A 333 14.26 5.91 1.44
C VAL A 333 15.73 6.09 1.10
N GLY A 334 16.07 7.14 0.35
CA GLY A 334 17.45 7.53 0.13
C GLY A 334 17.93 8.41 1.28
N VAL A 335 19.08 8.12 1.90
CA VAL A 335 19.66 9.00 2.92
C VAL A 335 21.03 9.48 2.48
N VAL A 336 21.22 10.79 2.47
CA VAL A 336 22.51 11.44 2.24
C VAL A 336 23.01 12.08 3.54
N GLY A 337 24.07 11.53 4.11
CA GLY A 337 24.83 12.15 5.19
C GLY A 337 25.83 13.16 4.64
N VAL A 338 25.78 14.39 5.14
CA VAL A 338 26.72 15.47 4.78
C VAL A 338 27.77 15.61 5.87
N PHE A 339 29.03 15.35 5.55
CA PHE A 339 30.17 15.44 6.47
C PHE A 339 31.17 16.51 6.02
N LYS A 340 31.82 17.18 6.97
CA LYS A 340 32.98 18.03 6.68
C LYS A 340 34.26 17.20 6.64
N LYS A 341 35.11 17.43 5.65
CA LYS A 341 36.45 16.84 5.56
C LYS A 341 37.44 17.66 6.40
N ALA A 342 38.45 16.99 6.97
CA ALA A 342 39.49 17.63 7.79
C ALA A 342 40.31 18.70 7.03
N GLY A 343 40.42 18.58 5.70
CA GLY A 343 41.11 19.55 4.83
C GLY A 343 40.19 20.59 4.16
N GLY A 344 38.93 20.68 4.59
CA GLY A 344 37.91 21.50 3.94
C GLY A 344 37.14 20.76 2.84
N GLY A 345 35.96 21.27 2.52
CA GLY A 345 35.01 20.63 1.60
C GLY A 345 34.12 19.58 2.27
N LEU A 346 33.23 18.99 1.46
CA LEU A 346 32.21 18.05 1.92
C LEU A 346 32.51 16.62 1.47
N ASP A 347 32.11 15.67 2.31
CA ASP A 347 31.98 14.24 2.00
C ASP A 347 30.50 13.86 2.08
N LEU A 348 29.93 13.42 0.95
CA LEU A 348 28.54 12.99 0.88
C LEU A 348 28.50 11.47 0.90
N ARG A 349 27.79 10.91 1.88
CA ARG A 349 27.61 9.46 2.00
C ARG A 349 26.16 9.12 1.76
N TYR A 350 25.91 8.19 0.84
CA TYR A 350 24.57 7.76 0.49
C TYR A 350 24.32 6.33 0.94
N GLN A 351 23.11 6.05 1.43
CA GLN A 351 22.59 4.70 1.53
C GLN A 351 21.11 4.69 1.13
N LEU A 352 20.73 3.75 0.26
CA LEU A 352 19.34 3.40 0.02
C LEU A 352 18.89 2.42 1.11
N VAL A 353 17.80 2.74 1.80
CA VAL A 353 17.26 1.94 2.91
C VAL A 353 15.89 1.37 2.52
N PRO A 354 15.72 0.04 2.43
CA PRO A 354 14.40 -0.57 2.30
C PRO A 354 13.63 -0.44 3.61
N LEU A 355 12.38 0.02 3.56
CA LEU A 355 11.51 0.10 4.72
C LEU A 355 10.85 -1.25 5.00
N THR A 356 11.63 -2.19 5.54
CA THR A 356 11.21 -3.55 5.91
C THR A 356 10.40 -3.59 7.21
N GLU A 357 9.96 -4.78 7.61
CA GLU A 357 9.25 -5.01 8.89
C GLU A 357 10.06 -4.65 10.14
N ASP A 358 11.38 -4.47 10.02
CA ASP A 358 12.25 -4.00 11.10
C ASP A 358 11.89 -2.57 11.56
N PHE A 359 11.18 -1.82 10.71
CA PHE A 359 10.69 -0.48 11.03
C PHE A 359 9.22 -0.46 11.46
N LEU A 360 8.60 -1.59 11.80
CA LEU A 360 7.27 -1.58 12.40
C LEU A 360 7.30 -0.96 13.79
N THR A 361 6.23 -0.26 14.17
CA THR A 361 6.15 0.33 15.51
C THR A 361 6.06 -0.80 16.55
N PRO A 362 7.01 -0.91 17.49
CA PRO A 362 6.99 -1.99 18.46
C PRO A 362 5.89 -1.78 19.50
N GLY A 363 5.58 -2.85 20.24
CA GLY A 363 4.65 -2.81 21.37
C GLY A 363 3.20 -3.08 20.99
N LYS A 364 2.35 -3.13 22.03
CA LYS A 364 0.91 -3.37 21.87
C LYS A 364 0.26 -2.18 21.15
N GLU A 365 -0.88 -2.43 20.51
CA GLU A 365 -1.59 -1.43 19.70
C GLU A 365 -1.74 -0.05 20.34
N ASP A 366 -2.15 0.02 21.61
CA ASP A 366 -2.36 1.31 22.29
C ASP A 366 -1.06 2.02 22.66
N GLU A 367 0.01 1.28 22.88
CA GLU A 367 1.36 1.84 23.11
C GLU A 367 1.94 2.33 21.79
N ALA A 368 1.82 1.53 20.73
CA ALA A 368 2.28 1.87 19.39
C ALA A 368 1.58 3.14 18.86
N ARG A 369 0.25 3.24 19.01
CA ARG A 369 -0.52 4.44 18.63
C ARG A 369 -0.07 5.71 19.34
N LYS A 370 0.43 5.60 20.58
CA LYS A 370 0.98 6.73 21.33
C LYS A 370 2.42 7.05 20.90
N ALA A 371 3.20 6.03 20.56
CA ALA A 371 4.60 6.17 20.18
C ALA A 371 4.80 6.67 18.73
N ASN A 372 3.84 6.40 17.84
CA ASN A 372 3.92 6.77 16.43
C ASN A 372 2.67 7.55 16.00
N PHE A 373 2.82 8.86 15.80
CA PHE A 373 1.73 9.76 15.41
C PHE A 373 1.06 9.40 14.08
N VAL A 374 1.75 8.63 13.21
CA VAL A 374 1.19 8.20 11.93
C VAL A 374 0.04 7.22 12.14
N LEU A 375 0.08 6.40 13.20
CA LEU A 375 -0.93 5.38 13.44
C LEU A 375 -2.32 6.00 13.70
N PRO A 376 -2.50 7.00 14.57
CA PRO A 376 -3.75 7.76 14.67
C PRO A 376 -4.20 8.41 13.35
N LEU A 377 -3.27 8.92 12.54
CA LEU A 377 -3.60 9.48 11.21
C LEU A 377 -4.16 8.40 10.28
N LEU A 378 -3.53 7.22 10.21
CA LEU A 378 -4.02 6.10 9.40
C LEU A 378 -5.39 5.59 9.89
N GLU A 379 -5.62 5.58 11.20
CA GLU A 379 -6.92 5.21 11.76
C GLU A 379 -8.01 6.20 11.33
N THR A 380 -7.74 7.50 11.46
CA THR A 380 -8.65 8.57 11.03
C THR A 380 -8.94 8.49 9.53
N TYR A 381 -7.94 8.15 8.71
CA TYR A 381 -8.13 7.88 7.29
C TYR A 381 -9.14 6.75 7.08
N SER A 382 -8.95 5.60 7.72
CA SER A 382 -9.83 4.44 7.56
C SER A 382 -11.26 4.72 8.03
N GLU A 383 -11.42 5.42 9.16
CA GLU A 383 -12.72 5.88 9.65
C GLU A 383 -13.41 6.81 8.64
N THR A 384 -12.65 7.72 8.02
CA THR A 384 -13.19 8.62 6.99
C THR A 384 -13.62 7.85 5.74
N VAL A 385 -12.88 6.82 5.33
CA VAL A 385 -13.25 5.93 4.22
C VAL A 385 -14.58 5.22 4.51
N ARG A 386 -14.75 4.70 5.73
CA ARG A 386 -16.01 4.11 6.21
C ARG A 386 -17.14 5.13 6.20
N ASP A 387 -16.95 6.27 6.86
CA ASP A 387 -18.01 7.25 7.10
C ASP A 387 -18.50 7.92 5.82
N ARG A 388 -17.60 8.14 4.86
CA ARG A 388 -17.93 8.65 3.52
C ARG A 388 -18.41 7.56 2.55
N LYS A 389 -18.51 6.31 3.02
CA LYS A 389 -19.04 5.15 2.29
C LYS A 389 -18.39 4.98 0.91
N PHE A 390 -17.06 5.05 0.84
CA PHE A 390 -16.38 4.91 -0.45
C PHE A 390 -16.53 3.52 -1.06
N LEU A 391 -16.68 2.47 -0.25
CA LEU A 391 -16.84 1.10 -0.74
C LEU A 391 -18.02 0.91 -1.72
N VAL A 392 -19.20 1.42 -1.37
CA VAL A 392 -20.41 1.28 -2.20
C VAL A 392 -20.36 2.16 -3.46
N ARG A 393 -19.42 3.10 -3.51
CA ARG A 393 -19.20 3.98 -4.66
C ARG A 393 -18.24 3.38 -5.69
N VAL A 394 -17.56 2.27 -5.36
CA VAL A 394 -16.64 1.58 -6.27
C VAL A 394 -17.36 1.26 -7.59
N PRO A 395 -16.84 1.70 -8.75
CA PRO A 395 -17.49 1.47 -10.03
C PRO A 395 -17.72 -0.01 -10.31
N LYS A 396 -18.92 -0.33 -10.81
CA LYS A 396 -19.35 -1.69 -11.14
C LYS A 396 -19.56 -1.86 -12.64
N ALA A 397 -19.02 -2.93 -13.21
CA ALA A 397 -19.21 -3.33 -14.60
C ALA A 397 -19.99 -4.66 -14.71
N PRO A 398 -20.59 -5.00 -15.87
CA PRO A 398 -21.08 -6.36 -16.08
C PRO A 398 -19.93 -7.38 -16.07
N HIS A 399 -20.13 -8.52 -15.42
CA HIS A 399 -19.24 -9.68 -15.52
C HIS A 399 -19.20 -10.20 -16.96
N PRO A 400 -18.07 -10.76 -17.46
CA PRO A 400 -18.00 -11.33 -18.80
C PRO A 400 -19.14 -12.30 -19.16
N ALA A 401 -19.57 -13.13 -18.20
CA ALA A 401 -20.74 -14.01 -18.39
C ALA A 401 -22.05 -13.24 -18.64
N GLN A 402 -22.26 -12.10 -17.97
CA GLN A 402 -23.42 -11.23 -18.21
C GLN A 402 -23.33 -10.55 -19.58
N ILE A 403 -22.12 -10.26 -20.07
CA ILE A 403 -21.90 -9.71 -21.42
C ILE A 403 -22.19 -10.77 -22.49
N GLN A 404 -21.76 -12.01 -22.26
CA GLN A 404 -22.00 -13.12 -23.19
C GLN A 404 -23.48 -13.54 -23.24
N MET A 405 -24.20 -13.42 -22.11
CA MET A 405 -25.61 -13.78 -21.99
C MET A 405 -26.46 -12.64 -21.41
N PRO A 406 -26.63 -11.51 -22.13
CA PRO A 406 -27.26 -10.31 -21.58
C PRO A 406 -28.74 -10.50 -21.24
N LYS A 407 -29.44 -11.43 -21.91
CA LYS A 407 -30.86 -11.72 -21.69
C LYS A 407 -31.14 -12.58 -20.44
N MET A 408 -30.11 -13.19 -19.86
CA MET A 408 -30.26 -14.14 -18.75
C MET A 408 -30.19 -13.48 -17.37
N ASN A 409 -29.82 -12.19 -17.29
CA ASN A 409 -29.68 -11.45 -16.02
C ASN A 409 -28.88 -12.24 -14.96
N LEU A 410 -27.75 -12.82 -15.38
CA LEU A 410 -26.91 -13.63 -14.49
C LEU A 410 -26.49 -12.83 -13.25
N SER A 411 -26.43 -13.48 -12.10
CA SER A 411 -26.11 -12.86 -10.81
C SER A 411 -25.25 -13.79 -9.97
N PHE A 412 -24.45 -13.19 -9.09
CA PHE A 412 -23.81 -13.92 -8.00
C PHE A 412 -24.90 -14.37 -7.01
N VAL A 413 -24.75 -15.56 -6.45
CA VAL A 413 -25.75 -16.21 -5.58
C VAL A 413 -25.23 -16.55 -4.18
N GLY A 414 -23.91 -16.51 -3.98
CA GLY A 414 -23.24 -16.86 -2.73
C GLY A 414 -22.94 -18.36 -2.59
N SER A 415 -21.87 -18.66 -1.87
CA SER A 415 -21.36 -20.03 -1.69
C SER A 415 -22.37 -20.97 -1.02
N GLU A 416 -23.23 -20.45 -0.15
CA GLU A 416 -24.25 -21.21 0.59
C GLU A 416 -25.26 -21.86 -0.36
N LYS A 417 -25.57 -21.21 -1.49
CA LYS A 417 -26.46 -21.80 -2.50
C LYS A 417 -25.84 -23.01 -3.18
N CYS A 418 -24.51 -23.01 -3.35
CA CYS A 418 -23.76 -24.10 -3.97
C CYS A 418 -23.77 -25.37 -3.10
N GLN A 419 -23.80 -25.25 -1.76
CA GLN A 419 -23.80 -26.40 -0.85
C GLN A 419 -24.97 -27.36 -1.09
N ASN A 420 -26.10 -26.89 -1.62
CA ASN A 420 -27.28 -27.72 -1.87
C ASN A 420 -27.01 -28.87 -2.86
N CYS A 421 -26.03 -28.72 -3.75
CA CYS A 421 -25.62 -29.76 -4.70
C CYS A 421 -24.13 -30.15 -4.61
N HIS A 422 -23.32 -29.34 -3.94
CA HIS A 422 -21.86 -29.49 -3.86
C HIS A 422 -21.38 -29.54 -2.40
N GLN A 423 -21.97 -30.43 -1.60
CA GLN A 423 -21.73 -30.51 -0.15
C GLN A 423 -20.25 -30.75 0.18
N ALA A 424 -19.62 -31.71 -0.51
CA ALA A 424 -18.22 -32.08 -0.26
C ALA A 424 -17.25 -30.93 -0.64
N GLN A 425 -17.49 -30.30 -1.79
CA GLN A 425 -16.68 -29.17 -2.27
C GLN A 425 -16.84 -27.96 -1.33
N PHE A 426 -18.08 -27.68 -0.89
CA PHE A 426 -18.36 -26.62 0.06
C PHE A 426 -17.68 -26.87 1.41
N ALA A 427 -17.75 -28.10 1.93
CA ALA A 427 -17.05 -28.49 3.16
C ALA A 427 -15.55 -28.24 3.03
N LYS A 428 -14.95 -28.61 1.88
CA LYS A 428 -13.53 -28.35 1.63
C LYS A 428 -13.19 -26.86 1.57
N TRP A 429 -13.98 -26.07 0.85
CA TRP A 429 -13.81 -24.61 0.78
C TRP A 429 -13.87 -23.95 2.16
N LYS A 430 -14.77 -24.42 3.03
CA LYS A 430 -14.95 -23.89 4.39
C LYS A 430 -13.73 -24.10 5.30
N GLU A 431 -12.85 -25.03 4.98
CA GLU A 431 -11.58 -25.22 5.69
C GLU A 431 -10.49 -24.22 5.25
N THR A 432 -10.71 -23.51 4.14
CA THR A 432 -9.70 -22.64 3.55
C THR A 432 -9.78 -21.21 4.11
N PRO A 433 -8.67 -20.45 4.12
CA PRO A 433 -8.67 -19.03 4.48
C PRO A 433 -9.62 -18.18 3.62
N HIS A 434 -9.91 -18.60 2.38
CA HIS A 434 -10.82 -17.89 1.50
C HIS A 434 -12.23 -17.76 2.08
N SER A 435 -12.72 -18.79 2.80
CA SER A 435 -14.03 -18.75 3.46
C SER A 435 -14.12 -17.76 4.64
N HIS A 436 -12.99 -17.23 5.08
CA HIS A 436 -12.87 -16.24 6.15
C HIS A 436 -12.17 -14.96 5.68
N ALA A 437 -11.99 -14.75 4.37
CA ALA A 437 -11.11 -13.70 3.88
C ALA A 437 -11.43 -12.31 4.45
N LEU A 438 -12.69 -11.86 4.39
CA LEU A 438 -13.08 -10.55 4.92
C LEU A 438 -12.82 -10.35 6.43
N ASP A 439 -12.79 -11.44 7.22
CA ASP A 439 -12.48 -11.36 8.66
C ASP A 439 -11.05 -10.85 8.90
N ALA A 440 -10.12 -11.10 7.98
CA ALA A 440 -8.77 -10.57 8.07
C ALA A 440 -8.76 -9.02 8.08
N LEU A 441 -9.67 -8.40 7.32
CA LEU A 441 -9.79 -6.95 7.25
C LEU A 441 -10.62 -6.36 8.39
N GLU A 442 -11.68 -7.05 8.80
CA GLU A 442 -12.63 -6.56 9.81
C GLU A 442 -12.15 -6.82 11.24
N LYS A 443 -11.62 -8.01 11.50
CA LYS A 443 -11.35 -8.50 12.87
C LYS A 443 -9.88 -8.49 13.20
N ILE A 444 -9.01 -8.75 12.22
CA ILE A 444 -7.56 -8.94 12.45
C ILE A 444 -6.77 -7.65 12.21
N ALA A 445 -7.05 -6.88 11.15
CA ALA A 445 -6.33 -5.64 10.87
C ALA A 445 -6.49 -4.59 11.99
N LYS A 446 -5.39 -3.95 12.41
CA LYS A 446 -5.35 -2.95 13.51
C LYS A 446 -4.62 -1.64 13.20
N ARG A 447 -3.78 -1.58 12.17
CA ARG A 447 -2.94 -0.41 11.85
C ARG A 447 -3.00 -0.04 10.36
N PRO A 448 -4.10 0.61 9.91
CA PRO A 448 -5.30 0.92 10.66
C PRO A 448 -6.27 -0.26 10.73
N SER A 449 -7.26 -0.16 11.61
CA SER A 449 -8.41 -1.06 11.64
C SER A 449 -9.34 -0.79 10.46
N GLN A 450 -10.52 -1.44 10.40
CA GLN A 450 -11.62 -1.07 9.48
C GLN A 450 -11.28 -1.14 7.97
N ARG A 451 -10.28 -1.93 7.59
CA ARG A 451 -9.89 -2.12 6.18
C ARG A 451 -10.97 -2.80 5.34
N ASN A 452 -11.98 -3.40 5.97
CA ASN A 452 -13.15 -3.98 5.32
C ASN A 452 -14.07 -2.93 4.67
N PHE A 453 -13.80 -1.64 4.85
CA PHE A 453 -14.48 -0.54 4.15
C PHE A 453 -13.65 0.07 3.01
N ASP A 454 -12.40 -0.35 2.84
CA ASP A 454 -11.55 0.16 1.76
C ASP A 454 -11.67 -0.73 0.52
N GLY A 455 -12.17 -0.17 -0.59
CA GLY A 455 -12.35 -0.90 -1.85
C GLY A 455 -11.06 -1.53 -2.37
N GLU A 456 -9.89 -0.94 -2.09
CA GLU A 456 -8.60 -1.48 -2.51
C GLU A 456 -8.20 -2.75 -1.76
N CYS A 457 -8.66 -2.92 -0.52
CA CYS A 457 -8.48 -4.17 0.23
C CYS A 457 -9.63 -5.15 -0.06
N VAL A 458 -10.86 -4.65 -0.08
CA VAL A 458 -12.06 -5.47 -0.21
C VAL A 458 -12.10 -6.22 -1.55
N GLN A 459 -11.54 -5.67 -2.63
CA GLN A 459 -11.54 -6.32 -3.96
C GLN A 459 -11.02 -7.76 -3.96
N CYS A 460 -10.10 -8.10 -3.05
CA CYS A 460 -9.52 -9.43 -2.90
C CYS A 460 -10.11 -10.27 -1.77
N HIS A 461 -11.05 -9.71 -1.00
CA HIS A 461 -11.61 -10.33 0.20
C HIS A 461 -13.10 -10.65 0.09
N VAL A 462 -13.72 -10.41 -1.07
CA VAL A 462 -15.15 -10.64 -1.33
C VAL A 462 -15.40 -11.19 -2.73
N VAL A 463 -16.63 -11.63 -3.00
CA VAL A 463 -17.05 -12.04 -4.34
C VAL A 463 -17.44 -10.83 -5.18
N GLY A 464 -16.68 -10.55 -6.23
CA GLY A 464 -17.13 -9.72 -7.35
C GLY A 464 -17.32 -8.22 -7.05
N LEU A 465 -16.46 -7.59 -6.23
CA LEU A 465 -16.57 -6.17 -5.89
C LEU A 465 -16.73 -5.25 -7.11
N HIS A 466 -16.11 -5.55 -8.25
CA HIS A 466 -16.20 -4.71 -9.45
C HIS A 466 -17.37 -5.06 -10.38
N TYR A 467 -18.28 -5.95 -9.96
CA TYR A 467 -19.38 -6.42 -10.79
C TYR A 467 -20.76 -5.96 -10.30
N LYS A 468 -21.67 -5.67 -11.24
CA LYS A 468 -23.01 -5.12 -10.96
C LYS A 468 -23.87 -5.93 -9.98
N THR A 469 -23.65 -7.24 -9.91
CA THR A 469 -24.39 -8.16 -9.03
C THR A 469 -23.51 -8.75 -7.93
N GLY A 470 -22.27 -8.26 -7.80
CA GLY A 470 -21.31 -8.73 -6.81
C GLY A 470 -21.45 -8.01 -5.47
N TYR A 471 -20.48 -8.21 -4.58
CA TYR A 471 -20.49 -7.63 -3.25
C TYR A 471 -20.57 -6.10 -3.27
N GLU A 472 -21.47 -5.55 -2.45
CA GLU A 472 -21.63 -4.11 -2.19
C GLU A 472 -21.13 -3.77 -0.78
N ASP A 473 -21.78 -4.32 0.24
CA ASP A 473 -21.39 -4.23 1.65
C ASP A 473 -22.00 -5.38 2.47
N GLN A 474 -21.62 -5.48 3.75
CA GLN A 474 -22.11 -6.50 4.69
C GLN A 474 -23.64 -6.42 4.93
N LYS A 475 -24.28 -5.28 4.66
CA LYS A 475 -25.72 -5.11 4.90
C LYS A 475 -26.53 -5.54 3.68
N ALA A 476 -26.11 -5.13 2.48
CA ALA A 476 -26.81 -5.38 1.23
C ALA A 476 -26.54 -6.79 0.69
N THR A 477 -25.28 -7.26 0.78
CA THR A 477 -24.85 -8.52 0.15
C THR A 477 -23.99 -9.37 1.11
N PRO A 478 -24.48 -9.73 2.31
CA PRO A 478 -23.70 -10.52 3.28
C PRO A 478 -23.29 -11.90 2.75
N HIS A 479 -24.12 -12.50 1.88
CA HIS A 479 -23.87 -13.80 1.24
C HIS A 479 -22.74 -13.77 0.19
N LEU A 480 -22.23 -12.59 -0.15
CA LEU A 480 -21.08 -12.41 -1.05
C LEU A 480 -19.81 -11.97 -0.29
N ALA A 481 -19.86 -11.95 1.03
CA ALA A 481 -18.69 -11.75 1.88
C ALA A 481 -17.72 -12.93 1.72
N HIS A 482 -16.43 -12.64 1.96
CA HIS A 482 -15.33 -13.60 1.80
C HIS A 482 -15.06 -14.01 0.34
N VAL A 483 -13.96 -14.71 0.12
CA VAL A 483 -13.63 -15.26 -1.20
C VAL A 483 -14.41 -16.56 -1.37
N GLY A 484 -15.54 -16.47 -2.09
CA GLY A 484 -16.49 -17.57 -2.28
C GLY A 484 -16.24 -18.43 -3.52
N CYS A 485 -17.12 -19.42 -3.74
CA CYS A 485 -17.07 -20.32 -4.91
C CYS A 485 -17.04 -19.53 -6.23
N GLU A 486 -17.83 -18.46 -6.29
CA GLU A 486 -18.02 -17.64 -7.47
C GLU A 486 -16.84 -16.70 -7.77
N SER A 487 -15.87 -16.56 -6.87
CA SER A 487 -14.58 -15.90 -7.19
C SER A 487 -13.77 -16.72 -8.20
N CYS A 488 -13.92 -18.05 -8.18
CA CYS A 488 -13.30 -18.97 -9.12
C CYS A 488 -14.25 -19.38 -10.26
N HIS A 489 -15.55 -19.47 -9.96
CA HIS A 489 -16.56 -20.00 -10.87
C HIS A 489 -17.43 -18.93 -11.53
N GLY A 490 -17.36 -17.65 -11.18
CA GLY A 490 -18.25 -16.63 -11.74
C GLY A 490 -19.72 -16.76 -11.27
N PRO A 491 -20.65 -15.98 -11.84
CA PRO A 491 -22.02 -15.84 -11.31
C PRO A 491 -22.88 -17.09 -11.56
N GLY A 492 -23.30 -17.76 -10.50
CA GLY A 492 -23.93 -19.09 -10.49
C GLY A 492 -25.40 -19.16 -10.85
N SER A 493 -26.12 -18.03 -10.91
CA SER A 493 -27.58 -18.05 -11.08
C SER A 493 -28.04 -18.77 -12.34
N GLY A 494 -27.29 -18.64 -13.45
CA GLY A 494 -27.59 -19.35 -14.69
C GLY A 494 -27.40 -20.86 -14.56
N HIS A 495 -26.32 -21.30 -13.93
CA HIS A 495 -26.08 -22.74 -13.73
C HIS A 495 -27.18 -23.40 -12.90
N MET A 496 -27.76 -22.68 -11.94
CA MET A 496 -28.84 -23.18 -11.11
C MET A 496 -30.17 -23.37 -11.85
N THR A 497 -30.43 -22.65 -12.96
CA THR A 497 -31.69 -22.81 -13.70
C THR A 497 -31.71 -24.06 -14.57
N ASN A 498 -30.56 -24.42 -15.14
CA ASN A 498 -30.41 -25.65 -15.91
C ASN A 498 -28.96 -26.17 -15.79
N LYS A 499 -28.72 -26.96 -14.74
CA LYS A 499 -27.41 -27.49 -14.37
C LYS A 499 -26.76 -28.38 -15.43
N ASP A 500 -27.56 -28.98 -16.31
CA ASP A 500 -27.09 -29.92 -17.34
C ASP A 500 -26.82 -29.20 -18.68
N ASN A 501 -27.08 -27.89 -18.76
CA ASN A 501 -26.76 -27.10 -19.95
C ASN A 501 -25.26 -26.80 -20.04
N ALA A 502 -24.59 -27.37 -21.04
CA ALA A 502 -23.15 -27.21 -21.26
C ALA A 502 -22.70 -25.75 -21.45
N GLY A 503 -23.53 -24.90 -22.07
CA GLY A 503 -23.23 -23.48 -22.24
C GLY A 503 -23.23 -22.75 -20.90
N LEU A 504 -24.20 -23.04 -20.03
CA LEU A 504 -24.27 -22.45 -18.68
C LEU A 504 -23.18 -22.97 -17.76
N GLN A 505 -22.78 -24.23 -17.90
CA GLN A 505 -21.62 -24.78 -17.22
C GLN A 505 -20.32 -24.08 -17.64
N LEU A 506 -20.13 -23.79 -18.94
CA LEU A 506 -18.94 -23.11 -19.42
C LEU A 506 -18.81 -21.69 -18.86
N LEU A 507 -19.93 -20.99 -18.64
CA LEU A 507 -19.95 -19.69 -17.96
C LEU A 507 -19.50 -19.77 -16.49
N GLN A 508 -19.56 -20.96 -15.87
CA GLN A 508 -19.08 -21.21 -14.50
C GLN A 508 -17.58 -21.50 -14.40
N ILE A 509 -16.86 -21.43 -15.52
CA ILE A 509 -15.46 -21.83 -15.58
C ILE A 509 -14.72 -20.74 -16.37
N PRO A 510 -14.53 -19.54 -15.79
CA PRO A 510 -14.01 -18.38 -16.52
C PRO A 510 -12.60 -18.57 -17.09
N TRP A 511 -11.87 -19.60 -16.63
CA TRP A 511 -10.55 -19.98 -17.12
C TRP A 511 -10.59 -21.06 -18.23
N ALA A 512 -11.72 -21.71 -18.48
CA ALA A 512 -11.88 -22.69 -19.55
C ALA A 512 -12.20 -22.01 -20.89
N GLN A 513 -11.68 -22.57 -21.99
CA GLN A 513 -12.03 -22.14 -23.35
C GLN A 513 -13.14 -22.99 -23.94
N LYS A 514 -13.19 -24.28 -23.60
CA LYS A 514 -14.19 -25.21 -24.10
C LYS A 514 -14.62 -26.19 -23.02
N ALA A 515 -15.75 -26.84 -23.26
CA ALA A 515 -16.21 -27.94 -22.42
C ALA A 515 -15.13 -29.04 -22.35
N GLY A 516 -14.87 -29.52 -21.14
CA GLY A 516 -13.86 -30.56 -20.87
C GLY A 516 -12.45 -30.04 -20.57
N ASP A 517 -12.18 -28.73 -20.64
CA ASP A 517 -10.92 -28.18 -20.11
C ASP A 517 -10.81 -28.45 -18.60
N ARG A 518 -9.72 -29.09 -18.18
CA ARG A 518 -9.43 -29.44 -16.79
C ARG A 518 -7.96 -29.16 -16.47
N LEU A 519 -7.68 -28.81 -15.22
CA LEU A 519 -6.31 -28.85 -14.70
C LEU A 519 -5.77 -30.29 -14.72
N PRO A 520 -4.44 -30.48 -14.71
CA PRO A 520 -3.84 -31.79 -14.47
C PRO A 520 -4.37 -32.42 -13.19
N ALA A 521 -4.25 -33.75 -13.12
CA ALA A 521 -4.54 -34.50 -11.92
C ALA A 521 -3.73 -33.95 -10.73
N LEU A 522 -4.34 -34.01 -9.54
CA LEU A 522 -3.79 -33.34 -8.35
C LEU A 522 -2.43 -33.90 -7.94
N ASP A 523 -2.19 -35.20 -8.15
CA ASP A 523 -0.91 -35.87 -7.96
C ASP A 523 0.20 -35.29 -8.87
N VAL A 524 -0.14 -34.95 -10.12
CA VAL A 524 0.78 -34.29 -11.05
C VAL A 524 1.13 -32.90 -10.53
N ILE A 525 0.15 -32.10 -10.09
CA ILE A 525 0.40 -30.76 -9.52
C ILE A 525 1.27 -30.86 -8.26
N LYS A 526 0.96 -31.80 -7.35
CA LYS A 526 1.76 -32.06 -6.14
C LYS A 526 3.19 -32.48 -6.48
N LYS A 527 3.37 -33.33 -7.48
CA LYS A 527 4.69 -33.73 -7.98
C LYS A 527 5.49 -32.54 -8.48
N ILE A 528 4.87 -31.63 -9.24
CA ILE A 528 5.53 -30.40 -9.69
C ILE A 528 5.90 -29.50 -8.50
N GLY A 529 4.97 -29.31 -7.55
CA GLY A 529 5.19 -28.47 -6.37
C GLY A 529 6.30 -28.97 -5.45
N ALA A 530 6.57 -30.27 -5.42
CA ALA A 530 7.67 -30.88 -4.65
C ALA A 530 9.06 -30.69 -5.29
N LEU A 531 9.14 -30.24 -6.55
CA LEU A 531 10.40 -30.03 -7.26
C LEU A 531 10.93 -28.60 -7.07
N PRO A 532 12.26 -28.41 -7.05
CA PRO A 532 12.88 -27.11 -7.23
C PRO A 532 12.37 -26.43 -8.50
N SER A 533 12.22 -25.10 -8.49
CA SER A 533 11.64 -24.34 -9.60
C SER A 533 12.30 -24.64 -10.95
N ILE A 534 13.63 -24.82 -10.98
CA ILE A 534 14.41 -25.16 -12.16
C ILE A 534 14.10 -26.55 -12.75
N ASP A 535 13.56 -27.46 -11.95
CA ASP A 535 13.26 -28.83 -12.35
C ASP A 535 11.80 -29.05 -12.74
N ARG A 536 10.92 -28.10 -12.44
CA ARG A 536 9.47 -28.23 -12.69
C ARG A 536 9.13 -28.46 -14.16
N GLY A 537 9.88 -27.83 -15.07
CA GLY A 537 9.71 -28.00 -16.52
C GLY A 537 10.05 -29.41 -17.03
N LYS A 538 10.67 -30.26 -16.20
CA LYS A 538 10.97 -31.66 -16.54
C LYS A 538 9.76 -32.58 -16.40
N VAL A 539 8.68 -32.14 -15.73
CA VAL A 539 7.45 -32.92 -15.63
C VAL A 539 6.67 -32.77 -16.95
N PRO A 540 6.44 -33.87 -17.69
CA PRO A 540 5.74 -33.79 -18.96
C PRO A 540 4.28 -33.39 -18.73
N LEU A 541 3.85 -32.30 -19.37
CA LEU A 541 2.48 -31.81 -19.41
C LEU A 541 2.01 -31.73 -20.86
N LYS A 542 0.73 -32.01 -21.10
CA LYS A 542 0.13 -31.74 -22.42
C LYS A 542 0.10 -30.23 -22.64
N PRO A 543 0.22 -29.74 -23.89
CA PRO A 543 0.15 -28.29 -24.17
C PRO A 543 -1.09 -27.62 -23.59
N GLN A 544 -2.25 -28.29 -23.66
CA GLN A 544 -3.49 -27.79 -23.09
C GLN A 544 -3.47 -27.70 -21.55
N GLU A 545 -2.84 -28.66 -20.88
CA GLU A 545 -2.69 -28.67 -19.42
C GLU A 545 -1.84 -27.47 -18.96
N SER A 546 -0.73 -27.18 -19.64
CA SER A 546 0.11 -26.01 -19.38
C SER A 546 -0.66 -24.70 -19.58
N LEU A 547 -1.46 -24.61 -20.63
CA LEU A 547 -2.30 -23.43 -20.88
C LEU A 547 -3.34 -23.22 -19.78
N ILE A 548 -3.99 -24.29 -19.31
CA ILE A 548 -5.00 -24.20 -18.26
C ILE A 548 -4.36 -23.84 -16.91
N ILE A 549 -3.20 -24.41 -16.57
CA ILE A 549 -2.42 -24.01 -15.39
C ILE A 549 -2.18 -22.50 -15.42
N ASN A 550 -1.71 -21.96 -16.54
CA ASN A 550 -1.44 -20.53 -16.66
C ASN A 550 -2.68 -19.67 -16.45
N ARG A 551 -3.85 -20.08 -16.97
CA ARG A 551 -5.11 -19.33 -16.79
C ARG A 551 -5.63 -19.36 -15.36
N VAL A 552 -5.57 -20.52 -14.69
CA VAL A 552 -5.99 -20.64 -13.30
C VAL A 552 -5.02 -19.89 -12.40
N SER A 553 -3.70 -20.04 -12.63
CA SER A 553 -2.68 -19.28 -11.90
C SER A 553 -2.86 -17.78 -12.06
N ALA A 554 -3.13 -17.28 -13.27
CA ALA A 554 -3.42 -15.87 -13.52
C ALA A 554 -4.67 -15.37 -12.81
N MET A 555 -5.67 -16.23 -12.58
CA MET A 555 -6.84 -15.88 -11.78
C MET A 555 -6.47 -15.70 -10.30
N CYS A 556 -5.65 -16.60 -9.73
CA CYS A 556 -5.13 -16.48 -8.36
C CYS A 556 -4.24 -15.24 -8.21
N ALA A 557 -3.38 -14.97 -9.19
CA ALA A 557 -2.44 -13.85 -9.19
C ALA A 557 -3.10 -12.46 -9.26
N LYS A 558 -4.43 -12.37 -9.44
CA LYS A 558 -5.17 -11.11 -9.27
C LYS A 558 -5.13 -10.59 -7.84
N CYS A 559 -4.94 -11.49 -6.87
CA CYS A 559 -4.85 -11.16 -5.45
C CYS A 559 -3.58 -11.71 -4.79
N HIS A 560 -2.96 -12.73 -5.39
CA HIS A 560 -1.68 -13.28 -4.96
C HIS A 560 -0.55 -12.85 -5.89
N ASP A 561 -0.32 -11.53 -5.95
CA ASP A 561 0.84 -10.95 -6.63
C ASP A 561 2.02 -10.77 -5.67
N HIS A 562 3.14 -10.24 -6.17
CA HIS A 562 4.35 -10.04 -5.36
C HIS A 562 4.15 -9.06 -4.19
N ASP A 563 3.27 -8.07 -4.33
CA ASP A 563 3.01 -7.09 -3.26
C ASP A 563 2.06 -7.67 -2.20
N ASN A 564 1.11 -8.51 -2.61
CA ASN A 564 0.03 -9.03 -1.77
C ASN A 564 0.35 -10.37 -1.10
N ASP A 565 1.00 -11.27 -1.84
CA ASP A 565 1.46 -12.59 -1.39
C ASP A 565 2.82 -12.94 -2.01
N PRO A 566 3.94 -12.39 -1.49
CA PRO A 566 5.27 -12.54 -2.09
C PRO A 566 5.76 -14.00 -2.16
N ASN A 567 5.17 -14.89 -1.37
CA ASN A 567 5.51 -16.32 -1.32
C ASN A 567 4.51 -17.19 -2.09
N PHE A 568 3.61 -16.59 -2.88
CA PHE A 568 2.64 -17.36 -3.65
C PHE A 568 3.31 -18.26 -4.67
N ASP A 569 2.98 -19.54 -4.58
CA ASP A 569 3.38 -20.54 -5.56
C ASP A 569 2.17 -21.40 -5.89
N PHE A 570 1.70 -21.31 -7.13
CA PHE A 570 0.53 -22.04 -7.62
C PHE A 570 0.61 -23.55 -7.32
N PHE A 571 1.77 -24.18 -7.55
CA PHE A 571 1.90 -25.64 -7.41
C PHE A 571 1.91 -26.08 -5.95
N VAL A 572 2.24 -25.17 -5.02
CA VAL A 572 2.21 -25.41 -3.57
C VAL A 572 0.85 -25.06 -2.97
N TYR A 573 0.18 -24.04 -3.49
CA TYR A 573 -1.07 -23.51 -2.93
C TYR A 573 -2.32 -24.18 -3.51
N TRP A 574 -2.33 -24.51 -4.81
CA TRP A 574 -3.48 -25.17 -5.44
C TRP A 574 -3.93 -26.44 -4.70
N PRO A 575 -3.03 -27.36 -4.27
CA PRO A 575 -3.46 -28.55 -3.53
C PRO A 575 -4.18 -28.27 -2.22
N LYS A 576 -4.03 -27.08 -1.63
CA LYS A 576 -4.70 -26.70 -0.39
C LYS A 576 -6.16 -26.29 -0.60
N VAL A 577 -6.51 -25.85 -1.81
CA VAL A 577 -7.84 -25.33 -2.16
C VAL A 577 -8.58 -26.21 -3.17
N ALA A 578 -7.90 -27.16 -3.83
CA ALA A 578 -8.48 -28.04 -4.83
C ALA A 578 -9.63 -28.89 -4.25
N HIS A 579 -10.73 -28.97 -5.01
CA HIS A 579 -11.90 -29.78 -4.70
C HIS A 579 -12.56 -30.23 -6.02
N THR A 580 -12.36 -31.48 -6.41
CA THR A 580 -12.93 -32.04 -7.64
C THR A 580 -14.15 -32.91 -7.35
N PHE A 581 -14.98 -33.15 -8.37
CA PHE A 581 -16.04 -34.15 -8.24
C PHE A 581 -15.44 -35.56 -8.20
N PRO A 582 -16.01 -36.50 -7.42
CA PRO A 582 -15.54 -37.88 -7.38
C PRO A 582 -15.54 -38.60 -8.74
N LYS A 583 -16.37 -38.17 -9.70
CA LYS A 583 -16.39 -38.71 -11.07
C LYS A 583 -15.29 -38.14 -11.97
N ASP A 584 -14.70 -37.02 -11.56
CA ASP A 584 -13.56 -36.35 -12.21
C ASP A 584 -12.24 -36.63 -11.45
N ALA A 585 -12.27 -37.48 -10.42
CA ALA A 585 -11.07 -37.96 -9.74
C ALA A 585 -10.28 -38.89 -10.66
N PRO A 586 -8.93 -38.89 -10.60
CA PRO A 586 -8.12 -39.89 -11.30
C PRO A 586 -8.61 -41.29 -10.94
N PRO A 587 -8.60 -42.27 -11.87
CA PRO A 587 -8.99 -43.63 -11.55
C PRO A 587 -8.17 -44.16 -10.36
N GLY A 588 -8.80 -44.35 -9.19
CA GLY A 588 -8.16 -44.90 -7.99
C GLY A 588 -8.33 -44.10 -6.69
N GLU A 589 -8.71 -42.81 -6.74
CA GLU A 589 -9.05 -42.06 -5.52
C GLU A 589 -10.51 -42.31 -5.16
N LYS A 590 -10.74 -43.07 -4.08
CA LYS A 590 -12.07 -43.14 -3.46
C LYS A 590 -12.36 -41.80 -2.79
N PRO A 591 -13.61 -41.28 -2.85
CA PRO A 591 -14.00 -40.17 -2.02
C PRO A 591 -13.86 -40.59 -0.55
N GLU A 592 -13.01 -39.88 0.21
CA GLU A 592 -13.07 -39.96 1.67
C GLU A 592 -14.45 -39.47 2.11
N LYS A 593 -15.09 -40.28 2.96
CA LYS A 593 -16.46 -40.06 3.44
C LYS A 593 -16.53 -38.95 4.47
#